data_AF-A0A3L6FIR9-F1
#
_entry.id   AF-A0A3L6FIR9-F1
#
_cell.length_a   1.000
_cell.length_b   1.000
_cell.length_c   1.000
_cell.angle_alpha   90.00
_cell.angle_beta   90.00
_cell.angle_gamma   90.00
#
_symmetry.space_group_name_H-M   'P 1'
#
loop_
_entity.id
_entity.type
_entity.pdbx_description
1 polymer ?
#
loop_
_entity_poly.entity_id
_entity_poly.type
_entity_poly.pdbx_seq_one_letter_code
_entity_poly.pdbx_strand_id
1 'polypeptide(L)'
;MRPRLAALRPDGPISCRFLADLPTVLVVGDSMFVHGGLLEANVEYGLERINAEVSEWEQRESHVSAPRWSRSSASRRGAVAVESQLSLIRPQPDRDRWVGRRRSRDG
;
A
#
# COMPACT_ATOMS: atom_id res chain seq x y z
N MET A 1 25.79 2.83 0.09
CA MET A 1 24.57 2.19 -0.47
C MET A 1 23.39 2.52 0.44
N ARG A 2 22.20 2.85 -0.07
CA ARG A 2 21.01 3.18 0.75
C ARG A 2 20.16 1.91 0.92
N PRO A 3 20.33 1.09 1.98
CA PRO A 3 19.69 -0.22 2.09
C PRO A 3 18.16 -0.17 2.02
N ARG A 4 17.56 0.89 2.57
CA ARG A 4 16.10 1.15 2.44
C ARG A 4 15.66 1.26 0.99
N LEU A 5 16.43 1.94 0.15
CA LEU A 5 16.13 2.12 -1.26
C LEU A 5 16.30 0.81 -2.05
N ALA A 6 17.25 -0.05 -1.65
CA ALA A 6 17.45 -1.36 -2.26
C ALA A 6 16.35 -2.37 -1.86
N ALA A 7 15.80 -2.23 -0.65
CA ALA A 7 14.72 -3.07 -0.16
C ALA A 7 13.36 -2.75 -0.80
N LEU A 8 13.10 -1.47 -1.08
CA LEU A 8 11.82 -0.93 -1.56
C LEU A 8 11.81 -0.58 -3.06
N ARG A 9 12.92 -0.77 -3.78
CA ARG A 9 12.87 -0.68 -5.25
C ARG A 9 12.05 -1.86 -5.78
N PRO A 10 11.45 -1.75 -6.97
CA PRO A 10 10.93 -2.91 -7.69
C PRO A 10 11.98 -4.03 -7.74
N ASP A 11 11.59 -5.30 -7.53
CA ASP A 11 12.49 -6.46 -7.30
C ASP A 11 13.26 -6.46 -5.97
N GLY A 12 12.94 -5.50 -5.12
CA GLY A 12 13.44 -5.45 -3.77
C GLY A 12 12.78 -6.54 -2.92
N PRO A 13 13.49 -7.10 -1.94
CA PRO A 13 12.95 -8.15 -1.08
C PRO A 13 11.67 -7.74 -0.33
N ILE A 14 11.45 -6.44 -0.06
CA ILE A 14 10.21 -5.96 0.56
C ILE A 14 9.13 -5.72 -0.50
N SER A 15 9.50 -5.17 -1.65
CA SER A 15 8.60 -4.96 -2.78
C SER A 15 7.93 -6.26 -3.24
N CYS A 16 8.71 -7.29 -3.60
CA CYS A 16 8.16 -8.55 -4.10
C CYS A 16 7.37 -9.31 -3.03
N ARG A 17 7.82 -9.26 -1.78
CA ARG A 17 7.22 -10.08 -0.70
C ARG A 17 5.94 -9.48 -0.15
N PHE A 18 5.78 -8.15 -0.23
CA PHE A 18 4.69 -7.44 0.43
C PHE A 18 3.98 -6.44 -0.49
N LEU A 19 4.69 -5.58 -1.22
CA LEU A 19 4.04 -4.50 -1.98
C LEU A 19 3.35 -5.02 -3.25
N ALA A 20 3.92 -6.05 -3.88
CA ALA A 20 3.33 -6.71 -5.04
C ALA A 20 1.91 -7.21 -4.81
N ASP A 21 1.62 -7.72 -3.61
CA ASP A 21 0.32 -8.32 -3.27
C ASP A 21 -0.68 -7.29 -2.73
N LEU A 22 -0.26 -6.04 -2.51
CA LEU A 22 -1.10 -4.99 -1.94
C LEU A 22 -1.65 -4.09 -3.05
N PRO A 23 -2.98 -3.90 -3.13
CA PRO A 23 -3.56 -3.00 -4.14
C PRO A 23 -3.15 -1.56 -3.86
N THR A 24 -2.75 -0.84 -4.92
CA THR A 24 -2.44 0.60 -4.86
C THR A 24 -3.70 1.44 -4.61
N VAL A 25 -4.83 0.96 -5.10
CA VAL A 25 -6.17 1.52 -4.90
C VAL A 25 -7.13 0.42 -4.46
N LEU A 26 -7.83 0.63 -3.35
CA LEU A 26 -8.84 -0.30 -2.81
C LEU A 26 -10.17 0.42 -2.62
N VAL A 27 -11.24 -0.12 -3.19
CA VAL A 27 -12.62 0.39 -3.04
C VAL A 27 -13.39 -0.50 -2.07
N VAL A 28 -14.01 0.07 -1.04
CA VAL A 28 -14.85 -0.64 -0.06
C VAL A 28 -16.14 0.16 0.15
N GLY A 29 -17.23 -0.33 -0.43
CA GLY A 29 -18.49 0.42 -0.48
C GLY A 29 -18.28 1.76 -1.19
N ASP A 30 -18.63 2.86 -0.52
CA ASP A 30 -18.48 4.22 -1.04
C ASP A 30 -17.12 4.86 -0.73
N SER A 31 -16.22 4.12 -0.06
CA SER A 31 -14.92 4.60 0.37
C SER A 31 -13.78 4.08 -0.51
N MET A 32 -12.80 4.93 -0.79
CA MET A 32 -11.59 4.57 -1.54
C MET A 32 -10.34 4.79 -0.69
N PHE A 33 -9.44 3.82 -0.71
CA PHE A 33 -8.15 3.86 -0.02
C PHE A 33 -7.03 3.88 -1.07
N VAL A 34 -6.17 4.88 -1.00
CA VAL A 34 -5.11 5.11 -1.99
C VAL A 34 -3.77 5.37 -1.30
N HIS A 35 -2.68 4.82 -1.84
CA HIS A 35 -1.34 5.10 -1.32
C HIS A 35 -0.85 6.52 -1.67
N GLY A 36 -1.27 7.04 -2.81
CA GLY A 36 -1.10 8.44 -3.24
C GLY A 36 -2.40 8.91 -3.88
N GLY A 37 -2.67 10.21 -3.86
CA GLY A 37 -3.94 10.75 -4.39
C GLY A 37 -4.23 10.31 -5.84
N LEU A 38 -5.50 10.27 -6.21
CA LEU A 38 -5.94 9.97 -7.57
C LEU A 38 -6.21 11.25 -8.35
N LEU A 39 -5.84 11.26 -9.62
CA LEU A 39 -6.32 12.22 -10.60
C LEU A 39 -7.49 11.60 -11.38
N GLU A 40 -8.33 12.42 -11.99
CA GLU A 40 -9.42 11.95 -12.86
C GLU A 40 -8.90 11.01 -13.96
N ALA A 41 -7.75 11.33 -14.55
CA ALA A 41 -7.09 10.51 -15.56
C ALA A 41 -6.75 9.08 -15.06
N ASN A 42 -6.51 8.88 -13.76
CA ASN A 42 -6.30 7.54 -13.19
C ASN A 42 -7.59 6.73 -13.18
N VAL A 43 -8.72 7.38 -12.88
CA VAL A 43 -10.04 6.74 -12.87
C VAL A 43 -10.42 6.34 -14.29
N GLU A 44 -10.25 7.24 -15.26
CA GLU A 44 -10.47 6.95 -16.69
C GLU A 44 -9.55 5.84 -17.22
N TYR A 45 -8.31 5.77 -16.72
CA TYR A 45 -7.34 4.74 -17.11
C TYR A 45 -7.71 3.34 -16.58
N GLY A 46 -8.46 3.28 -15.48
CA GLY A 46 -8.95 2.06 -14.84
C GLY A 46 -8.13 1.65 -13.61
N LEU A 47 -8.80 1.50 -12.46
CA LEU A 47 -8.16 1.24 -11.16
C LEU A 47 -7.62 -0.19 -11.05
N GLU A 48 -8.35 -1.17 -11.59
CA GLU A 48 -7.92 -2.57 -11.62
C GLU A 48 -6.67 -2.74 -12.50
N ARG A 49 -6.63 -2.05 -13.63
CA ARG A 49 -5.45 -2.01 -14.51
C ARG A 49 -4.26 -1.38 -13.78
N ILE A 50 -4.48 -0.28 -13.07
CA ILE A 50 -3.43 0.36 -12.24
C ILE A 50 -2.87 -0.64 -11.22
N ASN A 51 -3.72 -1.35 -10.51
CA ASN A 51 -3.29 -2.34 -9.51
C ASN A 51 -2.48 -3.48 -10.14
N ALA A 52 -2.92 -4.01 -11.29
CA ALA A 52 -2.19 -5.06 -12.00
C ALA A 52 -0.81 -4.57 -12.48
N GLU A 53 -0.75 -3.42 -13.16
CA GLU A 53 0.51 -2.86 -13.67
C GLU A 53 1.51 -2.53 -12.56
N VAL A 54 1.05 -2.06 -11.40
CA VAL A 54 1.93 -1.81 -10.25
C VAL A 54 2.41 -3.12 -9.63
N SER A 55 1.53 -4.11 -9.45
CA SER A 55 1.89 -5.43 -8.92
C SER A 55 2.95 -6.10 -9.81
N GLU A 56 2.75 -6.11 -11.13
CA GLU A 56 3.70 -6.62 -12.11
C GLU A 56 5.03 -5.86 -12.10
N TRP A 57 4.98 -4.54 -11.89
CA TRP A 57 6.18 -3.72 -11.79
C TRP A 57 6.98 -4.05 -10.53
N GLU A 58 6.34 -4.17 -9.36
CA GLU A 58 6.99 -4.51 -8.09
C GLU A 58 7.65 -5.90 -8.12
N GLN A 59 7.03 -6.87 -8.81
CA GLN A 59 7.54 -8.24 -8.98
C GLN A 59 8.64 -8.37 -10.04
N ARG A 60 8.87 -7.34 -10.85
CA ARG A 60 9.87 -7.30 -11.94
C ARG A 60 9.76 -8.36 -13.02
N GLU A 61 8.58 -8.97 -13.20
CA GLU A 61 8.29 -9.75 -14.40
C GLU A 61 8.20 -8.87 -15.66
N SER A 62 8.16 -7.55 -15.48
CA SER A 62 8.17 -6.57 -16.56
C SER A 62 9.54 -5.90 -16.72
N HIS A 63 10.14 -5.99 -17.92
CA HIS A 63 11.25 -5.12 -18.38
C HIS A 63 10.83 -3.63 -18.53
N VAL A 64 9.76 -3.23 -17.84
CA VAL A 64 9.00 -2.01 -18.05
C VAL A 64 9.38 -1.04 -16.94
N SER A 65 9.90 0.12 -17.33
CA SER A 65 10.06 1.26 -16.43
C SER A 65 8.71 1.60 -15.77
N ALA A 66 8.70 2.16 -14.56
CA ALA A 66 7.50 2.47 -13.77
C ALA A 66 6.26 2.82 -14.62
N PRO A 67 5.04 2.32 -14.33
CA PRO A 67 3.87 2.50 -15.21
C PRO A 67 3.73 3.93 -15.74
N ARG A 68 3.45 4.09 -17.05
CA ARG A 68 3.53 5.43 -17.69
C ARG A 68 2.65 6.46 -17.00
N TRP A 69 1.48 6.03 -16.52
CA TRP A 69 0.53 6.88 -15.81
C TRP A 69 1.13 7.49 -14.52
N SER A 70 2.03 6.79 -13.83
CA SER A 70 2.64 7.27 -12.58
C SER A 70 3.72 8.34 -12.80
N ARG A 71 4.22 8.46 -14.05
CA ARG A 71 5.20 9.48 -14.45
C ARG A 71 4.58 10.79 -14.92
N SER A 72 3.28 10.80 -15.20
CA SER A 72 2.56 12.00 -15.65
C SER A 72 2.30 12.95 -14.48
N SER A 73 2.98 14.10 -14.46
CA SER A 73 2.75 15.20 -13.53
C SER A 73 1.55 16.07 -13.94
N ALA A 74 0.44 15.45 -14.34
CA ALA A 74 -0.75 16.19 -14.75
C ALA A 74 -1.19 17.11 -13.60
N SER A 75 -1.37 18.39 -13.94
CA SER A 75 -1.62 19.54 -13.07
C SER A 75 -2.36 19.18 -11.77
N ARG A 76 -1.76 19.50 -10.61
CA ARG A 76 -2.29 19.31 -9.23
C ARG A 76 -3.68 19.92 -8.96
N ARG A 77 -4.29 20.59 -9.93
CA ARG A 77 -5.68 21.03 -9.88
C ARG A 77 -6.60 19.83 -10.17
N GLY A 78 -6.90 19.04 -9.14
CA GLY A 78 -7.82 17.89 -9.25
C GLY A 78 -7.40 16.65 -8.46
N ALA A 79 -6.24 16.64 -7.80
CA ALA A 79 -5.86 15.52 -6.94
C ALA A 79 -6.77 15.49 -5.70
N VAL A 80 -7.71 14.55 -5.67
CA VAL A 80 -8.54 14.31 -4.50
C VAL A 80 -7.75 13.42 -3.54
N ALA A 81 -7.25 14.00 -2.46
CA ALA A 81 -6.74 13.22 -1.34
C ALA A 81 -7.94 12.69 -0.55
N VAL A 82 -8.27 11.40 -0.72
CA VAL A 82 -9.20 10.72 0.19
C VAL A 82 -8.44 10.42 1.48
N GLU A 83 -9.02 10.76 2.64
CA GLU A 83 -8.37 10.60 3.94
C GLU A 83 -7.86 9.17 4.15
N SER A 84 -6.55 9.07 4.40
CA SER A 84 -5.86 7.81 4.66
C SER A 84 -6.20 7.31 6.07
N GLN A 85 -7.21 6.43 6.20
CA GLN A 85 -7.49 5.70 7.45
C GLN A 85 -6.52 4.53 7.65
N LEU A 86 -5.21 4.79 7.59
CA LEU A 86 -4.19 3.82 8.06
C LEU A 86 -4.22 3.62 9.59
N SER A 87 -5.13 4.28 10.32
CA SER A 87 -5.35 4.07 11.76
C SER A 87 -6.28 2.90 12.10
N LEU A 88 -7.00 2.32 11.12
CA LEU A 88 -7.98 1.25 11.37
C LEU A 88 -7.41 -0.17 11.30
N ILE A 89 -6.22 -0.35 10.74
CA ILE A 89 -5.48 -1.63 10.84
C ILE A 89 -4.60 -1.58 12.10
N ARG A 90 -5.25 -1.46 13.26
CA ARG A 90 -4.63 -1.94 14.51
C ARG A 90 -5.21 -3.33 14.78
N PRO A 91 -4.38 -4.39 14.91
CA PRO A 91 -4.89 -5.59 15.55
C PRO A 91 -5.36 -5.17 16.95
N GLN A 92 -6.64 -5.35 17.25
CA GLN A 92 -7.13 -5.22 18.62
C GLN A 92 -6.42 -6.31 19.43
N PRO A 93 -5.56 -5.98 20.40
CA PRO A 93 -5.13 -7.00 21.33
C PRO A 93 -6.38 -7.50 22.04
N ASP A 94 -6.63 -8.80 21.92
CA ASP A 94 -7.63 -9.54 22.69
C ASP A 94 -7.59 -9.04 24.15
N ARG A 95 -8.62 -8.27 24.51
CA ARG A 95 -8.67 -7.53 25.78
C ARG A 95 -8.86 -8.44 26.99
N ASP A 96 -9.11 -9.74 26.78
CA ASP A 96 -9.49 -10.64 27.87
C ASP A 96 -8.40 -11.68 28.20
N ARG A 97 -7.28 -11.71 27.47
CA ARG A 97 -6.19 -12.67 27.73
C ARG A 97 -5.06 -12.17 28.65
N TRP A 98 -5.01 -10.87 28.96
CA TRP A 98 -3.90 -10.25 29.70
C TRP A 98 -4.24 -9.71 31.11
N VAL A 99 -5.32 -10.17 31.73
CA VAL A 99 -5.58 -9.94 33.17
C VAL A 99 -5.64 -11.28 33.89
N GLY A 100 -4.49 -11.84 34.25
CA GLY A 100 -4.49 -13.06 35.04
C GLY A 100 -3.21 -13.90 35.05
N ARG A 101 -2.03 -13.31 35.25
CA ARG A 101 -0.88 -14.09 35.74
C ARG A 101 0.18 -13.22 36.42
N ARG A 102 -0.14 -12.73 37.62
CA ARG A 102 0.86 -12.49 38.66
C ARG A 102 0.33 -12.99 40.00
N ARG A 103 0.51 -14.29 40.25
CA ARG A 103 0.76 -14.79 41.60
C ARG A 103 1.79 -15.92 41.56
N SER A 104 2.75 -15.76 42.47
CA SER A 104 3.44 -16.81 43.23
C SER A 104 4.72 -17.42 42.67
N ARG A 105 5.83 -17.00 43.30
CA ARG A 105 7.17 -17.61 43.53
C ARG A 105 8.18 -16.47 43.49
N ASP A 106 8.92 -16.12 44.54
CA ASP A 106 9.55 -16.90 45.62
C ASP A 106 9.42 -16.09 46.94
N GLY A 107 9.34 -16.68 48.14
CA GLY A 107 10.30 -17.63 48.71
C GLY A 107 11.17 -16.86 49.70
#